data_AF-A0A7X0LF60-F1
#
_entry.id   AF-A0A7X0LF60-F1
#
_cell.length_a   1.000
_cell.length_b   1.000
_cell.length_c   1.000
_cell.angle_alpha   90.00
_cell.angle_beta   90.00
_cell.angle_gamma   90.00
#
_symmetry.space_group_name_H-M   'P 1'
#
loop_
_entity.id
_entity.type
_entity.pdbx_description
1 polymer ?
#
loop_
_entity_poly.entity_id
_entity_poly.type
_entity_poly.pdbx_seq_one_letter_code
_entity_poly.pdbx_strand_id
1 'polypeptide(L)'
;MRMFLVHAVVNKAAPAWVLEQIYEVADDRDLPQEARGESGAMLYRMRARHRLQEPETAIDRAGDDEIVALFLQCRSARDRLILLLLSRVGLRPGQVAGLRRCDPHLLMDSRTLGCDVEGAHVHVIRRENENRAWSIDPKLKGFYSRM
;
A
#
# COMPACT_ATOMS: atom_id res chain seq x y z
N MET A 1 -10.63 0.72 23.45
CA MET A 1 -11.08 2.03 23.99
C MET A 1 -12.50 2.42 23.58
N ARG A 2 -12.90 2.40 22.30
CA ARG A 2 -14.24 2.84 21.86
C ARG A 2 -15.41 2.11 22.53
N MET A 3 -15.34 0.78 22.66
CA MET A 3 -16.40 0.01 23.32
C MET A 3 -16.57 0.35 24.80
N PHE A 4 -15.51 0.79 25.48
CA PHE A 4 -15.61 1.26 26.86
C PHE A 4 -16.38 2.58 26.96
N LEU A 5 -16.13 3.52 26.05
CA LEU A 5 -16.85 4.80 26.01
C LEU A 5 -18.32 4.62 25.62
N VAL A 6 -18.62 3.73 24.66
CA VAL A 6 -20.00 3.36 24.32
C VAL A 6 -20.70 2.75 25.53
N HIS A 7 -20.06 1.80 26.22
CA HIS A 7 -20.60 1.18 27.43
C HIS A 7 -20.85 2.21 28.55
N ALA A 8 -19.93 3.16 28.75
CA ALA A 8 -20.10 4.22 29.74
C ALA A 8 -21.30 5.13 29.44
N VAL A 9 -21.55 5.47 28.17
CA VAL A 9 -22.73 6.23 27.76
C VAL A 9 -24.02 5.45 27.98
N VAL A 10 -24.05 4.16 27.59
CA VAL A 10 -25.21 3.28 27.79
C VAL A 10 -25.57 3.15 29.28
N ASN A 11 -24.56 3.07 30.15
CA ASN A 11 -24.74 2.99 31.59
C ASN A 11 -24.87 4.35 32.29
N LYS A 12 -25.01 5.45 31.52
CA LYS A 12 -25.10 6.83 32.03
C LYS A 12 -23.92 7.28 32.89
N ALA A 13 -22.79 6.57 32.82
CA ALA A 13 -21.53 6.94 33.44
C ALA A 13 -20.76 8.00 32.62
N ALA A 14 -21.18 8.25 31.38
CA ALA A 14 -20.69 9.33 30.53
C ALA A 14 -21.84 10.04 29.78
N PRO A 15 -21.72 11.34 29.47
CA PRO A 15 -22.72 12.07 28.69
C PRO A 15 -22.90 11.56 27.25
N ALA A 16 -24.11 11.68 26.69
CA ALA A 16 -24.43 11.19 25.34
C ALA A 16 -23.62 11.86 24.22
N TRP A 17 -23.23 13.13 24.37
CA TRP A 17 -22.42 13.87 23.38
C TRP A 17 -21.03 13.25 23.16
N VAL A 18 -20.56 12.39 24.07
CA VAL A 18 -19.32 11.63 23.89
C VAL A 18 -19.39 10.74 22.65
N LEU A 19 -20.59 10.26 22.25
CA LEU A 19 -20.78 9.48 21.03
C LEU A 19 -20.44 10.28 19.77
N GLU A 20 -20.69 11.60 19.75
CA GLU A 20 -20.38 12.50 18.62
C GLU A 20 -18.87 12.76 18.47
N GLN A 21 -18.10 12.53 19.54
CA GLN A 21 -16.64 12.63 19.48
C GLN A 21 -15.99 11.35 18.92
N ILE A 22 -16.61 10.18 19.13
CA ILE A 22 -16.07 8.89 18.69
C ILE A 22 -16.68 8.40 17.37
N TYR A 23 -17.89 8.86 17.03
CA TYR A 23 -18.57 8.60 15.77
C TYR A 23 -18.91 9.91 15.07
N GLU A 24 -18.70 9.93 13.77
CA GLU A 24 -19.34 10.86 12.87
C GLU A 24 -20.76 10.32 12.64
N VAL A 25 -21.74 11.08 13.12
CA VAL A 25 -23.15 10.81 12.92
C VAL A 25 -23.57 11.65 11.71
N ALA A 26 -23.75 11.00 10.57
CA ALA A 26 -24.22 11.64 9.35
C ALA A 26 -25.65 11.17 9.05
N ASP A 27 -26.44 12.09 8.50
CA ASP A 27 -27.78 11.81 8.03
C ASP A 27 -27.75 11.40 6.54
N ASP A 28 -28.81 10.77 6.05
CA ASP A 28 -28.90 10.33 4.65
C ASP A 28 -29.11 11.48 3.65
N ARG A 29 -29.40 12.69 4.14
CA ARG A 29 -29.57 13.91 3.31
C ARG A 29 -28.32 14.25 2.50
N ASP A 30 -27.13 13.89 2.96
CA ASP A 30 -25.88 14.15 2.25
C ASP A 30 -25.56 13.06 1.20
N LEU A 31 -26.40 12.01 1.09
CA LEU A 31 -26.25 10.95 0.11
C LEU A 31 -26.92 11.30 -1.22
N PRO A 32 -26.35 10.82 -2.36
CA PRO A 32 -27.03 10.80 -3.66
C PRO A 32 -28.40 10.12 -3.56
N GLN A 33 -29.35 10.54 -4.39
CA GLN A 33 -30.73 10.10 -4.32
C GLN A 33 -30.87 8.56 -4.42
N GLU A 34 -29.97 7.92 -5.17
CA GLU A 34 -29.92 6.47 -5.39
C GLU A 34 -29.52 5.68 -4.12
N ALA A 35 -28.93 6.35 -3.12
CA ALA A 35 -28.47 5.76 -1.86
C ALA A 35 -29.35 6.12 -0.66
N ARG A 36 -30.41 6.91 -0.86
CA ARG A 36 -31.40 7.22 0.18
C ARG A 36 -32.41 6.06 0.28
N GLY A 37 -32.64 5.57 1.50
CA GLY A 37 -33.58 4.48 1.73
C GLY A 37 -35.03 4.90 1.38
N GLU A 38 -35.84 3.96 0.90
CA GLU A 38 -37.24 4.21 0.53
C GLU A 38 -38.15 4.55 1.73
N SER A 39 -37.67 4.29 2.96
CA SER A 39 -38.38 4.61 4.19
C SER A 39 -37.99 6.01 4.67
N GLY A 40 -38.94 6.95 4.71
CA GLY A 40 -38.73 8.34 5.14
C GLY A 40 -38.37 8.57 6.61
N ALA A 41 -37.76 7.58 7.28
CA ALA A 41 -37.19 7.72 8.61
C ALA A 41 -35.70 8.09 8.46
N MET A 42 -35.25 9.16 9.14
CA MET A 42 -33.83 9.55 9.17
C MET A 42 -32.95 8.36 9.58
N LEU A 43 -32.19 7.83 8.62
CA LEU A 43 -31.22 6.77 8.90
C LEU A 43 -29.88 7.40 9.31
N TYR A 44 -29.63 7.44 10.62
CA TYR A 44 -28.34 7.90 11.14
C TYR A 44 -27.23 6.89 10.80
N ARG A 45 -26.28 7.29 9.95
CA ARG A 45 -25.05 6.54 9.68
C ARG A 45 -23.99 6.94 10.69
N MET A 46 -23.51 5.99 11.49
CA MET A 46 -22.39 6.19 12.40
C MET A 46 -21.08 5.69 11.78
N ARG A 47 -20.14 6.59 11.46
CA ARG A 47 -18.77 6.25 11.02
C ARG A 47 -17.78 6.49 12.14
N ALA A 48 -16.85 5.57 12.38
CA ALA A 48 -15.78 5.79 13.35
C ALA A 48 -14.93 7.01 12.95
N ARG A 49 -14.81 8.03 13.82
CA ARG A 49 -13.88 9.17 13.59
C ARG A 49 -12.42 8.76 13.77
N HIS A 50 -12.18 7.87 14.72
CA HIS A 50 -10.85 7.46 15.11
C HIS A 50 -10.63 6.01 14.69
N ARG A 51 -9.70 5.80 13.76
CA ARG A 51 -9.13 4.48 13.50
C ARG A 51 -7.99 4.31 14.49
N LEU A 52 -8.08 3.30 15.36
CA LEU A 52 -6.93 2.91 16.16
C LEU A 52 -5.87 2.43 15.17
N GLN A 53 -4.69 3.04 15.19
CA GLN A 53 -3.55 2.50 14.46
C GLN A 53 -3.21 1.18 15.16
N GLU A 54 -3.32 0.06 14.45
CA GLU A 54 -2.86 -1.21 14.99
C GLU A 54 -1.36 -1.07 15.31
N PRO A 55 -0.90 -1.54 16.47
CA PRO A 55 0.52 -1.53 16.78
C PRO A 55 1.25 -2.29 15.68
N GLU A 56 2.08 -1.58 14.94
CA GLU A 56 2.89 -2.15 13.87
C GLU A 56 3.90 -3.08 14.55
N THR A 57 3.68 -4.40 14.43
CA THR A 57 4.70 -5.36 14.80
C THR A 57 5.88 -5.13 13.88
N ALA A 58 7.07 -4.88 14.44
CA ALA A 58 8.28 -4.77 13.65
C ALA A 58 8.47 -6.09 12.88
N ILE A 59 8.18 -6.07 11.58
CA ILE A 59 8.48 -7.19 10.69
C ILE A 59 9.97 -7.08 10.38
N ASP A 60 10.75 -8.06 10.83
CA ASP A 60 12.17 -8.11 10.54
C ASP A 60 12.41 -8.40 9.04
N ARG A 61 13.57 -7.99 8.54
CA ARG A 61 13.99 -8.33 7.18
C ARG A 61 14.43 -9.79 7.13
N ALA A 62 14.13 -10.45 6.01
CA ALA A 62 14.64 -11.79 5.76
C ALA A 62 16.19 -11.76 5.72
N GLY A 63 16.82 -12.68 6.44
CA GLY A 63 18.26 -12.89 6.38
C GLY A 63 18.70 -13.50 5.06
N ASP A 64 20.01 -13.46 4.76
CA ASP A 64 20.54 -14.04 3.52
C ASP A 64 20.27 -15.54 3.40
N ASP A 65 20.37 -16.29 4.51
CA ASP A 65 20.09 -17.72 4.54
C ASP A 65 18.61 -18.02 4.21
N GLU A 66 17.68 -17.19 4.69
CA GLU A 66 16.25 -17.31 4.41
C GLU A 66 15.94 -16.96 2.95
N ILE A 67 16.60 -15.93 2.41
CA ILE A 67 16.50 -15.56 0.99
C ILE A 67 17.01 -16.70 0.11
N VAL A 68 18.15 -17.32 0.45
CA VAL A 68 18.70 -18.46 -0.27
C VAL A 68 17.76 -19.67 -0.19
N ALA A 69 17.22 -19.96 1.00
CA ALA A 69 16.25 -21.04 1.18
C ALA A 69 15.01 -20.84 0.30
N LEU A 70 14.45 -19.63 0.27
CA LEU A 70 13.29 -19.30 -0.58
C LEU A 70 13.64 -19.35 -2.08
N PHE A 71 14.85 -18.93 -2.45
CA PHE A 71 15.33 -18.98 -3.83
C PHE A 71 15.41 -20.42 -4.36
N LEU A 72 15.88 -21.35 -3.52
CA LEU A 72 15.95 -22.77 -3.86
C LEU A 72 14.57 -23.42 -4.03
N GLN A 73 13.53 -22.88 -3.40
CA GLN A 73 12.14 -23.36 -3.55
C GLN A 73 11.41 -22.76 -4.77
N CYS A 74 11.96 -21.72 -5.40
CA CYS A 74 11.33 -21.09 -6.56
C CYS A 74 11.24 -22.05 -7.75
N ARG A 75 10.02 -22.20 -8.31
CA ARG A 75 9.71 -23.18 -9.37
C ARG A 75 9.88 -22.63 -10.78
N SER A 76 10.02 -21.32 -10.93
CA SER A 76 10.20 -20.67 -12.24
C SER A 76 11.28 -19.60 -12.21
N ALA A 77 11.82 -19.28 -13.39
CA ALA A 77 12.73 -18.14 -13.55
C ALA A 77 12.05 -16.82 -13.16
N ARG A 78 10.73 -16.71 -13.34
CA ARG A 78 9.94 -15.54 -12.92
C ARG A 78 9.96 -15.39 -11.40
N ASP A 79 9.74 -16.47 -10.65
CA ASP A 79 9.69 -16.40 -9.19
C ASP A 79 11.07 -16.04 -8.62
N ARG A 80 12.14 -16.61 -9.20
CA ARG A 80 13.53 -16.25 -8.87
C ARG A 80 13.81 -14.78 -9.13
N LEU A 81 13.39 -14.27 -10.30
CA LEU A 81 13.56 -12.86 -10.64
C LEU A 81 12.80 -11.95 -9.66
N ILE A 82 11.53 -12.25 -9.37
CA ILE A 82 10.72 -11.48 -8.41
C ILE A 82 11.41 -11.47 -7.04
N LEU A 83 11.88 -12.62 -6.56
CA LEU A 83 12.55 -12.71 -5.27
C LEU A 83 13.82 -11.87 -5.22
N LEU A 84 14.66 -11.92 -6.26
CA LEU A 84 15.88 -11.11 -6.34
C LEU A 84 15.58 -9.60 -6.41
N LEU A 85 14.54 -9.21 -7.16
CA LEU A 85 14.11 -7.81 -7.25
C LEU A 85 13.61 -7.27 -5.90
N LEU A 86 12.92 -8.09 -5.11
CA LEU A 86 12.43 -7.71 -3.78
C LEU A 86 13.56 -7.69 -2.74
N SER A 87 14.43 -8.70 -2.74
CA SER A 87 15.40 -8.93 -1.66
C SER A 87 16.75 -8.23 -1.87
N ARG A 88 17.24 -8.15 -3.12
CA ARG A 88 18.57 -7.61 -3.43
C ARG A 88 18.49 -6.22 -4.04
N VAL A 89 17.54 -6.00 -4.96
CA VAL A 89 17.33 -4.68 -5.57
C VAL A 89 16.48 -3.76 -4.68
N GLY A 90 15.70 -4.34 -3.76
CA GLY A 90 14.89 -3.59 -2.79
C GLY A 90 13.66 -2.91 -3.40
N LEU A 91 13.14 -3.43 -4.52
CA LEU A 91 11.94 -2.88 -5.14
C LEU A 91 10.71 -3.17 -4.28
N ARG A 92 9.77 -2.22 -4.24
CA ARG A 92 8.45 -2.44 -3.62
C ARG A 92 7.65 -3.44 -4.46
N PRO A 93 6.78 -4.28 -3.86
CA PRO A 93 5.95 -5.22 -4.62
C PRO A 93 5.16 -4.57 -5.77
N GLY A 94 4.61 -3.36 -5.56
CA GLY A 94 3.92 -2.61 -6.60
C GLY A 94 4.82 -2.13 -7.75
N GLN A 95 6.10 -1.88 -7.48
CA GLN A 95 7.10 -1.56 -8.51
C GLN A 95 7.45 -2.81 -9.32
N VAL A 96 7.71 -3.95 -8.66
CA VAL A 96 7.98 -5.23 -9.34
C VAL A 96 6.82 -5.64 -10.23
N ALA A 97 5.59 -5.59 -9.72
CA ALA A 97 4.39 -5.90 -10.48
C ALA A 97 4.12 -4.91 -11.62
N GLY A 98 4.65 -3.69 -11.51
CA GLY A 98 4.52 -2.66 -12.53
C GLY A 98 5.63 -2.66 -13.59
N LEU A 99 6.70 -3.46 -13.44
CA LEU A 99 7.84 -3.46 -14.35
C LEU A 99 7.45 -3.85 -15.78
N ARG A 100 8.04 -3.17 -16.76
CA ARG A 100 7.96 -3.48 -18.18
C ARG A 100 9.29 -4.09 -18.62
N ARG A 101 9.27 -4.84 -19.72
CA ARG A 101 10.48 -5.50 -20.27
C ARG A 101 11.58 -4.52 -20.67
N CYS A 102 11.24 -3.25 -20.94
CA CYS A 102 12.19 -2.20 -21.28
C CYS A 102 12.89 -1.57 -20.07
N ASP A 103 12.51 -1.92 -18.83
CA ASP A 103 13.05 -1.28 -17.64
C ASP A 103 14.37 -1.88 -17.13
N PRO A 104 14.63 -3.21 -17.25
CA PRO A 104 15.90 -3.80 -16.83
C PRO A 104 16.97 -3.70 -17.92
N HIS A 105 18.13 -3.18 -17.55
CA HIS A 105 19.34 -3.18 -18.34
C HIS A 105 20.37 -4.09 -17.66
N LEU A 106 20.65 -5.23 -18.29
CA LEU A 106 21.47 -6.29 -17.67
C LEU A 106 22.91 -6.32 -18.18
N LEU A 107 23.24 -5.44 -19.14
CA LEU A 107 24.58 -5.34 -19.73
C LEU A 107 25.36 -4.18 -19.09
N MET A 108 26.68 -4.25 -19.17
CA MET A 108 27.58 -3.20 -18.66
C MET A 108 27.43 -1.88 -19.41
N ASP A 109 27.08 -1.94 -20.70
CA ASP A 109 26.83 -0.78 -21.54
C ASP A 109 25.42 -0.88 -22.14
N SER A 110 24.61 0.14 -21.88
CA SER A 110 23.24 0.28 -22.39
C SER A 110 23.02 1.61 -23.12
N ARG A 111 24.09 2.27 -23.57
CA ARG A 111 24.01 3.53 -24.33
C ARG A 111 23.27 3.38 -25.65
N THR A 112 23.35 2.20 -26.27
CA THR A 112 22.57 1.85 -27.48
C THR A 112 21.05 1.87 -27.25
N LEU A 113 20.62 1.71 -26.00
CA LEU A 113 19.22 1.84 -25.56
C LEU A 113 18.89 3.27 -25.10
N GLY A 114 19.82 4.23 -25.24
CA GLY A 114 19.68 5.61 -24.79
C GLY A 114 19.82 5.79 -23.28
N CYS A 115 20.51 4.87 -22.59
CA CYS A 115 20.77 4.97 -21.16
C CYS A 115 22.26 5.12 -20.85
N ASP A 116 22.60 6.19 -20.15
CA ASP A 116 23.99 6.52 -19.75
C ASP A 116 24.40 5.90 -18.40
N VAL A 117 23.52 5.12 -17.76
CA VAL A 117 23.85 4.46 -16.49
C VAL A 117 24.71 3.23 -16.78
N GLU A 118 25.91 3.23 -16.21
CA GLU A 118 26.84 2.11 -16.31
C GLU A 118 26.42 0.91 -15.45
N GLY A 119 26.70 -0.29 -15.95
CA GLY A 119 26.46 -1.53 -15.22
C GLY A 119 25.00 -2.00 -15.26
N ALA A 120 24.74 -3.15 -14.64
CA ALA A 120 23.41 -3.70 -14.55
C ALA A 120 22.52 -2.87 -13.60
N HIS A 121 21.35 -2.46 -14.09
CA HIS A 121 20.42 -1.63 -13.34
C HIS A 121 18.96 -1.83 -13.80
N VAL A 122 18.01 -1.38 -12.97
CA VAL A 122 16.58 -1.40 -13.30
C VAL A 122 15.99 -0.01 -13.11
N HIS A 123 15.25 0.46 -14.12
CA HIS A 123 14.53 1.72 -14.04
C HIS A 123 13.20 1.57 -13.31
N VAL A 124 12.98 2.42 -12.31
CA VAL A 124 11.66 2.58 -11.69
C VAL A 124 11.00 3.82 -12.25
N ILE A 125 10.12 3.65 -13.24
CA ILE A 125 9.44 4.75 -13.93
C ILE A 125 7.99 4.82 -13.48
N ARG A 126 7.54 6.03 -13.11
CA ARG A 126 6.14 6.30 -12.80
C ARG A 126 5.30 6.19 -14.08
N ARG A 127 4.30 5.32 -14.04
CA ARG A 127 3.38 5.04 -15.15
C ARG A 127 1.99 4.78 -14.59
N GLU A 128 0.97 4.99 -15.42
CA GLU A 128 -0.33 4.38 -15.16
C GLU A 128 -0.20 2.87 -15.36
N ASN A 129 -0.56 2.13 -14.33
CA ASN A 129 -0.48 0.68 -14.27
C ASN A 129 -1.84 0.11 -13.86
N GLU A 130 -2.16 -1.08 -14.37
CA GLU A 130 -3.43 -1.74 -14.07
C GLU A 130 -3.60 -2.01 -12.56
N ASN A 131 -2.49 -2.22 -11.85
CA ASN A 131 -2.48 -2.44 -10.41
C ASN A 131 -2.65 -1.15 -9.59
N ARG A 132 -2.79 0.03 -10.23
CA ARG A 132 -2.94 1.35 -9.60
C ARG A 132 -1.88 1.65 -8.53
N ALA A 133 -0.71 1.01 -8.63
CA ALA A 133 0.36 1.19 -7.67
C ALA A 133 1.10 2.49 -7.97
N TRP A 134 1.04 3.44 -7.04
CA TRP A 134 1.70 4.74 -7.17
C TRP A 134 3.07 4.72 -6.51
N SER A 135 4.14 5.01 -7.25
CA SER A 135 5.44 5.35 -6.65
C SER A 135 5.40 6.81 -6.20
N ILE A 136 5.43 7.05 -4.89
CA ILE A 136 5.34 8.37 -4.29
C ILE A 136 6.72 9.04 -4.35
N ASP A 137 7.08 9.65 -5.48
CA ASP A 137 7.93 10.86 -5.48
C ASP A 137 7.82 11.62 -6.82
N PRO A 138 7.39 12.90 -6.83
CA PRO A 138 7.39 13.76 -8.02
C PRO A 138 8.74 14.42 -8.34
N LYS A 139 9.76 14.35 -7.46
CA LYS A 139 10.99 15.16 -7.59
C LYS A 139 12.24 14.41 -8.05
N LEU A 140 12.22 13.09 -8.18
CA LEU A 140 13.35 12.33 -8.74
C LEU A 140 13.05 11.87 -10.16
N LYS A 141 13.66 12.55 -11.14
CA LYS A 141 13.88 11.98 -12.48
C LYS A 141 14.71 10.70 -12.30
N GLY A 142 14.08 9.54 -12.46
CA GLY A 142 14.73 8.23 -12.52
C GLY A 142 15.38 7.79 -11.21
N PHE A 143 14.68 6.97 -10.43
CA PHE A 143 15.37 6.15 -9.43
C PHE A 143 15.93 4.93 -10.16
N TYR A 144 17.26 4.82 -10.20
CA TYR A 144 17.99 3.68 -10.74
C TYR A 144 18.45 2.86 -9.55
N SER A 145 17.92 1.66 -9.37
CA SER A 145 18.48 0.74 -8.37
C SER A 145 19.59 -0.05 -9.06
N ARG A 146 20.83 0.09 -8.56
CA ARG A 146 21.96 -0.72 -9.01
C ARG A 146 21.87 -2.09 -8.35
N MET A 147 22.05 -3.14 -9.16
CA MET A 147 22.08 -4.53 -8.74
C MET A 147 23.39 -4.89 -8.04
#